data_AF-A0A838EYH8-F1
#
_entry.id   AF-A0A838EYH8-F1
#
_cell.length_a   1.000
_cell.length_b   1.000
_cell.length_c   1.000
_cell.angle_alpha   90.00
_cell.angle_beta   90.00
_cell.angle_gamma   90.00
#
_symmetry.space_group_name_H-M   'P 1'
#
loop_
_entity.id
_entity.type
_entity.pdbx_description
1 polymer ?
#
loop_
_entity_poly.entity_id
_entity_poly.type
_entity_poly.pdbx_seq_one_letter_code
_entity_poly.pdbx_strand_id
1 'polypeptide(L)' 'MPTRKTLVDWILLVAYQEQKVVKDISYIFCDDEYLLHLNKKYLQHDTYTDVITFDYSTSKEITGEIYVSIDRVRENALKF' A
#
# COMPACT_ATOMS: atom_id res chain seq x y z
N MET A 1 -5.77 -18.72 6.22
CA MET A 1 -5.56 -17.49 5.42
C MET A 1 -6.75 -16.57 5.69
N PRO A 2 -6.55 -15.31 6.07
CA PRO A 2 -7.65 -14.35 6.19
C PRO A 2 -8.34 -14.17 4.83
N THR A 3 -9.66 -14.02 4.86
CA THR A 3 -10.44 -13.76 3.64
C THR A 3 -10.36 -12.28 3.26
N ARG A 4 -10.61 -11.96 1.98
CA ARG A 4 -10.71 -10.57 1.53
C ARG A 4 -11.68 -9.75 2.38
N LYS A 5 -12.82 -10.34 2.76
CA LYS A 5 -13.81 -9.68 3.61
C LYS A 5 -13.25 -9.33 4.98
N THR A 6 -12.63 -10.29 5.67
CA THR A 6 -12.04 -10.05 6.99
C THR A 6 -10.91 -9.01 6.97
N LEU A 7 -10.16 -8.91 5.86
CA LEU A 7 -9.14 -7.86 5.69
C LEU A 7 -9.78 -6.49 5.50
N VAL A 8 -10.78 -6.38 4.64
CA VAL A 8 -11.51 -5.13 4.42
C VAL A 8 -12.18 -4.66 5.72
N ASP A 9 -12.84 -5.55 6.45
CA ASP A 9 -13.48 -5.23 7.73
C ASP A 9 -12.45 -4.71 8.76
N TRP A 10 -11.26 -5.31 8.80
CA TRP A 10 -10.18 -4.85 9.67
C TRP A 10 -9.66 -3.47 9.26
N ILE A 11 -9.44 -3.21 7.97
CA ILE A 11 -9.02 -1.90 7.48
C ILE A 11 -10.05 -0.82 7.83
N LEU A 12 -11.34 -1.10 7.61
CA LEU A 12 -12.42 -0.18 7.95
C LEU A 12 -12.50 0.08 9.46
N LEU A 13 -12.31 -0.95 10.27
CA LEU A 13 -12.30 -0.82 11.73
C LEU A 13 -11.15 0.08 12.20
N VAL A 14 -9.94 -0.13 11.70
CA VAL A 14 -8.78 0.69 12.06
C VAL A 14 -8.99 2.15 11.64
N ALA A 15 -9.47 2.40 10.41
CA ALA A 15 -9.77 3.75 9.96
C ALA A 15 -10.82 4.44 10.84
N TYR A 16 -11.86 3.70 11.24
CA TYR A 16 -12.90 4.21 12.14
C TYR A 16 -12.34 4.58 13.53
N GLN A 17 -11.45 3.74 14.09
CA GLN A 17 -10.79 4.03 15.38
C GLN A 17 -9.95 5.32 15.32
N GLU A 18 -9.35 5.60 14.16
CA GLU A 18 -8.61 6.83 13.88
C GLU A 18 -9.51 8.02 13.49
N GLN A 19 -10.84 7.89 13.63
CA GLN A 19 -11.84 8.91 13.25
C GLN A 19 -11.79 9.31 11.77
N LYS A 20 -11.39 8.38 10.90
CA LYS A 20 -11.33 8.54 9.45
C LYS A 20 -12.34 7.62 8.76
N VAL A 21 -12.67 7.95 7.52
CA VAL A 21 -13.55 7.16 6.65
C VAL A 21 -12.75 6.71 5.44
N VAL A 22 -12.76 5.41 5.15
CA VAL A 22 -12.17 4.89 3.90
C VAL A 22 -13.13 5.16 2.77
N LYS A 23 -12.67 5.91 1.76
CA LYS A 23 -13.44 6.21 0.56
C LYS A 23 -13.05 5.29 -0.58
N ASP A 24 -11.79 5.35 -0.98
CA ASP A 24 -11.24 4.49 -2.03
C ASP A 24 -9.76 4.19 -1.77
N ILE A 25 -9.41 2.92 -1.66
CA ILE A 25 -8.01 2.49 -1.51
C ILE A 25 -7.76 1.43 -2.55
N SER A 26 -6.85 1.73 -3.48
CA SER A 26 -6.43 0.82 -4.52
C SER A 26 -5.12 0.16 -4.15
N TYR A 27 -5.09 -1.17 -4.18
CA TYR A 27 -3.87 -1.95 -4.02
C TYR A 27 -3.41 -2.45 -5.38
N ILE A 28 -2.24 -2.00 -5.83
CA ILE A 28 -1.65 -2.36 -7.12
C ILE A 28 -0.43 -3.23 -6.85
N PHE A 29 -0.49 -4.47 -7.31
CA PHE A 29 0.63 -5.38 -7.21
C PHE A 29 1.45 -5.30 -8.50
N CYS A 30 2.75 -5.05 -8.38
CA CYS A 30 3.65 -4.89 -9.51
C CYS A 30 4.98 -5.61 -9.26
N ASP A 31 5.85 -5.61 -10.28
CA ASP A 31 7.23 -6.04 -10.16
C ASP A 31 8.11 -4.96 -9.51
N ASP A 32 9.34 -5.34 -9.19
CA ASP A 32 10.35 -4.46 -8.62
C ASP A 32 10.74 -3.30 -9.54
N GLU A 33 10.80 -3.55 -10.85
CA GLU A 33 11.26 -2.56 -11.82
C GLU A 33 10.27 -1.41 -11.96
N TYR A 34 8.98 -1.72 -12.00
CA TYR A 34 7.91 -0.74 -12.01
C TYR A 34 7.89 0.07 -10.72
N LEU A 35 8.07 -0.58 -9.57
CA LEU A 35 8.10 0.11 -8.27
C LEU A 35 9.33 1.02 -8.15
N LEU A 36 10.50 0.58 -8.62
CA LEU A 36 11.72 1.38 -8.67
C LEU A 36 11.54 2.61 -9.58
N HIS A 37 10.88 2.44 -10.73
CA HIS A 37 10.56 3.55 -11.62
C HIS A 37 9.67 4.59 -10.92
N LEU A 38 8.63 4.15 -10.20
CA LEU A 38 7.76 5.05 -9.43
C LEU A 38 8.53 5.76 -8.31
N ASN A 39 9.40 5.07 -7.58
CA ASN A 39 10.21 5.65 -6.51
C ASN A 39 11.12 6.78 -7.04
N LYS A 40 11.79 6.53 -8.16
CA LYS A 40 12.63 7.52 -8.84
C LYS A 40 11.81 8.71 -9.34
N LYS A 41 10.69 8.43 -9.98
CA LYS A 41 9.86 9.43 -10.66
C LYS A 41 9.16 10.38 -9.68
N TYR A 42 8.61 9.86 -8.59
CA TYR A 42 7.75 10.64 -7.69
C TYR A 42 8.41 11.02 -6.37
N LEU A 43 9.35 10.21 -5.87
CA LEU A 43 9.97 10.42 -4.56
C LEU A 43 11.44 10.83 -4.66
N GLN A 44 12.06 10.78 -5.84
CA GLN A 44 13.49 11.06 -6.08
C GLN A 44 14.44 10.21 -5.22
N HIS A 45 13.98 9.05 -4.76
CA HIS A 45 14.79 8.09 -4.01
C HIS A 45 15.17 6.92 -4.92
N ASP A 46 16.44 6.50 -4.89
CA ASP A 46 16.98 5.35 -5.63
C ASP A 46 17.17 4.14 -4.69
N THR A 47 16.10 3.75 -4.00
CA THR A 47 16.11 2.60 -3.08
C THR A 47 15.02 1.60 -3.46
N TYR A 48 15.32 0.32 -3.28
CA TYR A 48 14.31 -0.72 -3.34
C TYR A 48 13.49 -0.71 -2.06
N THR A 49 12.19 -0.57 -2.20
CA THR A 49 11.22 -0.71 -1.11
C THR A 49 10.19 -1.76 -1.52
N ASP A 50 9.54 -2.36 -0.55
CA ASP A 50 8.48 -3.34 -0.69
C ASP A 50 7.11 -2.68 -0.95
N VAL A 51 6.92 -1.43 -0.52
CA VAL A 51 5.67 -0.69 -0.67
C VAL A 51 5.88 0.80 -0.93
N ILE A 52 5.09 1.36 -1.86
CA ILE A 52 4.98 2.81 -2.08
C ILE A 52 3.51 3.19 -1.95
N THR A 53 3.23 4.24 -1.17
CA THR A 53 1.87 4.74 -0.99
C THR A 53 1.77 6.15 -1.55
N PHE A 54 0.78 6.37 -2.41
CA PHE A 54 0.35 7.70 -2.83
C PHE A 54 -0.90 8.09 -2.05
N ASP A 55 -0.72 9.06 -1.16
CA ASP A 55 -1.79 9.57 -0.31
C ASP A 55 -2.53 10.71 -1.01
N TYR A 56 -3.81 10.48 -1.31
CA TYR A 56 -4.75 11.46 -1.84
C TYR A 56 -5.85 11.78 -0.81
N SER A 57 -5.62 11.43 0.45
CA SER A 57 -6.60 11.64 1.50
C SER A 57 -6.90 13.12 1.72
N THR A 58 -8.13 13.39 2.11
CA THR A 58 -8.53 14.69 2.67
C THR A 58 -8.64 14.54 4.18
N SER A 59 -8.93 15.64 4.90
CA SER A 59 -8.89 15.70 6.37
C SER A 59 -9.59 14.54 7.10
N LYS A 60 -10.64 13.93 6.52
CA LYS A 60 -11.35 12.79 7.09
C LYS A 60 -11.51 11.58 6.17
N GLU A 61 -11.23 11.73 4.87
CA GLU A 61 -11.47 10.68 3.88
C GLU A 61 -10.14 10.09 3.42
N ILE A 62 -9.90 8.82 3.70
CA ILE A 62 -8.73 8.09 3.21
C ILE A 62 -8.99 7.74 1.75
N THR A 63 -8.18 8.31 0.87
CA THR A 63 -8.14 7.95 -0.55
C THR A 63 -6.68 7.77 -0.96
N GLY A 64 -6.35 6.70 -1.68
CA GLY A 64 -4.96 6.46 -2.00
C GLY A 64 -4.70 5.22 -2.83
N GLU A 65 -3.48 5.17 -3.36
CA GLU A 65 -2.95 4.01 -4.08
C GLU A 65 -1.77 3.44 -3.32
N ILE A 66 -1.76 2.11 -3.14
CA ILE A 66 -0.71 1.37 -2.47
C ILE A 66 -0.12 0.40 -3.49
N TYR A 67 1.12 0.68 -3.90
CA TYR A 67 1.89 -0.16 -4.81
C TYR A 67 2.75 -1.12 -4.01
N VAL A 68 2.63 -2.42 -4.28
CA VAL A 68 3.32 -3.47 -3.55
C VAL A 68 4.13 -4.31 -4.52
N SER A 69 5.44 -4.41 -4.28
CA SER A 69 6.27 -5.35 -5.05
C SER A 69 6.07 -6.77 -4.52
N ILE A 70 5.55 -7.65 -5.37
CA ILE A 70 5.38 -9.06 -4.98
C ILE A 70 6.75 -9.75 -4.86
N ASP A 71 7.73 -9.35 -5.67
CA ASP A 71 9.05 -9.98 -5.71
C ASP A 71 9.86 -9.65 -4.45
N ARG A 72 9.88 -8.38 -4.01
CA ARG A 72 10.45 -8.00 -2.70
C ARG A 72 9.71 -8.67 -1.56
N VAL A 73 8.38 -8.70 -1.56
CA VAL A 73 7.60 -9.30 -0.47
C VAL A 73 7.91 -10.80 -0.34
N ARG A 74 8.00 -11.54 -1.45
CA ARG A 74 8.37 -12.96 -1.43
C ARG A 74 9.80 -13.16 -0.93
N GLU A 75 10.74 -12.35 -1.39
CA GLU A 75 12.14 -12.44 -0.93
C GLU A 75 12.26 -12.13 0.57
N ASN A 76 11.56 -11.10 1.06
CA ASN A 76 11.56 -10.72 2.46
C ASN A 76 10.90 -11.79 3.35
N ALA A 77 9.78 -12.39 2.91
CA ALA A 77 9.10 -13.45 3.64
C ALA A 77 9.90 -14.76 3.76
N LEU A 78 10.95 -14.94 2.94
CA LEU A 78 11.89 -16.06 3.09
C LEU A 78 13.07 -15.71 4.02
N LYS A 79 13.36 -14.42 4.19
CA LYS A 79 14.46 -13.91 5.01
C LYS A 79 14.04 -13.60 6.45
N PHE A 80 12.76 -13.32 6.70
CA PHE A 80 12.18 -12.94 7.98
C PHE A 80 10.85 -13.65 8.20
#